data_AF-A0A971PIM0-F1
#
_entry.id   AF-A0A971PIM0-F1
#
_cell.length_a   1.000
_cell.length_b   1.000
_cell.length_c   1.000
_cell.angle_alpha   90.00
_cell.angle_beta   90.00
_cell.angle_gamma   90.00
#
_symmetry.space_group_name_H-M   'P 1'
#
loop_
_entity.id
_entity.type
_entity.pdbx_description
1 polymer ?
#
loop_
_entity_poly.entity_id
_entity_poly.type
_entity_poly.pdbx_seq_one_letter_code
_entity_poly.pdbx_strand_id
1 'polypeptide(L)'
;MKAEHTSNERKKGAGNRKSGNRYLAWAYVEAAVYAVRFSPELRAWYQRKEKRTNRAVAIKALATTLAKVCFFILRDGVTFDAKKLVG
;
A
#
# COMPACT_ATOMS: atom_id res chain seq x y z
N MET A 1 9.51 9.90 -31.66
CA MET A 1 8.08 9.55 -31.44
C MET A 1 7.99 8.77 -30.13
N LYS A 2 7.31 9.28 -29.09
CA LYS A 2 7.05 8.51 -27.85
C LYS A 2 5.67 7.85 -27.99
N ALA A 3 5.59 6.54 -27.77
CA ALA A 3 4.31 5.82 -27.81
C ALA A 3 3.45 6.27 -26.62
N GLU A 4 2.32 6.90 -26.89
CA GLU A 4 1.34 7.28 -25.88
C GLU A 4 0.27 6.20 -25.74
N HIS A 5 0.18 5.62 -24.54
CA HIS A 5 -0.84 4.62 -24.25
C HIS A 5 -2.17 5.32 -23.91
N THR A 6 -3.11 5.33 -24.84
CA THR A 6 -4.46 5.88 -24.65
C THR A 6 -5.49 4.73 -24.66
N SER A 7 -6.53 4.85 -23.84
CA SER A 7 -7.69 3.95 -23.91
C SER A 7 -8.95 4.76 -23.67
N ASN A 8 -9.97 4.58 -24.50
CA ASN A 8 -11.26 5.28 -24.38
C ASN A 8 -11.06 6.80 -24.25
N GLU A 9 -10.27 7.37 -25.19
CA GLU A 9 -9.90 8.79 -25.26
C GLU A 9 -9.16 9.36 -24.03
N ARG A 10 -8.83 8.51 -23.05
CA ARG A 10 -8.09 8.90 -21.85
C ARG A 10 -6.64 8.47 -21.95
N LYS A 11 -5.74 9.45 -21.81
CA LYS A 11 -4.30 9.22 -21.67
C LYS A 11 -4.00 8.45 -20.39
N LYS A 12 -3.41 7.25 -20.54
CA LYS A 12 -2.96 6.43 -19.41
C LYS A 12 -1.51 6.77 -19.06
N GLY A 13 -1.09 6.41 -17.85
CA GLY A 13 0.29 6.62 -17.37
C GLY A 13 0.58 7.99 -16.74
N ALA A 14 -0.30 8.99 -16.89
CA ALA A 14 -0.12 10.32 -16.29
C ALA A 14 -0.74 10.48 -14.87
N GLY A 15 -1.62 9.56 -14.45
CA GLY A 15 -2.42 9.72 -13.22
C GLY A 15 -1.63 9.60 -11.90
N ASN A 16 -0.52 8.87 -11.89
CA ASN A 16 0.29 8.67 -10.67
C ASN A 16 1.34 9.77 -10.45
N ARG A 17 1.36 10.83 -11.26
CA ARG A 17 2.33 11.93 -11.12
C ARG A 17 2.20 12.67 -9.78
N LYS A 18 1.03 12.60 -9.14
CA LYS A 18 0.74 13.16 -7.81
C LYS A 18 0.81 12.13 -6.67
N SER A 19 1.28 10.90 -6.93
CA SER A 19 1.44 9.85 -5.91
C SER A 19 2.66 10.13 -5.01
N GLY A 20 2.70 11.31 -4.36
CA GLY A 20 3.64 11.68 -3.32
C GLY A 20 5.12 11.47 -3.66
N ASN A 21 5.92 11.27 -2.61
CA ASN A 21 7.34 10.94 -2.73
C ASN A 21 7.52 9.47 -3.14
N ARG A 22 8.18 9.23 -4.29
CA ARG A 22 8.46 7.90 -4.83
C ARG A 22 9.22 7.00 -3.83
N TYR A 23 10.19 7.55 -3.10
CA TYR A 23 11.01 6.81 -2.14
C TYR A 23 10.17 6.38 -0.94
N LEU A 24 9.31 7.28 -0.45
CA LEU A 24 8.41 6.96 0.65
C LEU A 24 7.38 5.89 0.24
N ALA A 25 6.86 5.96 -0.98
CA ALA A 25 5.98 4.92 -1.51
C ALA A 25 6.69 3.56 -1.59
N TRP A 26 7.96 3.53 -1.99
CA TRP A 26 8.76 2.30 -2.04
C TRP A 26 9.06 1.76 -0.64
N ALA A 27 9.43 2.62 0.31
CA ALA A 27 9.66 2.24 1.71
C ALA A 27 8.42 1.60 2.35
N TYR A 28 7.21 2.11 2.08
CA TYR A 28 5.99 1.48 2.58
C TYR A 28 5.66 0.14 1.91
N VAL A 29 6.07 -0.06 0.65
CA VAL A 29 5.97 -1.36 -0.02
C VAL A 29 6.91 -2.37 0.63
N GLU A 30 8.16 -1.97 0.93
CA GLU A 30 9.08 -2.82 1.67
C GLU A 30 8.53 -3.14 3.05
N ALA A 31 8.08 -2.14 3.80
CA ALA A 31 7.46 -2.31 5.11
C ALA A 31 6.26 -3.27 5.06
N ALA A 32 5.45 -3.23 4.00
CA ALA A 32 4.35 -4.18 3.80
C ALA A 32 4.85 -5.61 3.58
N VAL A 33 5.94 -5.81 2.84
CA VAL A 33 6.56 -7.13 2.67
C VAL A 33 7.10 -7.67 4.00
N TYR A 34 7.77 -6.83 4.78
CA TYR A 34 8.24 -7.17 6.13
C TYR A 34 7.06 -7.50 7.06
N ALA A 35 6.02 -6.67 7.06
CA ALA A 35 4.81 -6.87 7.86
C ALA A 35 4.15 -8.24 7.59
N VAL A 36 4.02 -8.64 6.32
CA VAL A 36 3.47 -9.96 5.95
C VAL A 36 4.37 -11.11 6.40
N ARG A 37 5.68 -10.90 6.49
CA ARG A 37 6.63 -11.94 6.91
C ARG A 37 6.66 -12.13 8.42
N PHE A 38 6.56 -11.05 9.18
CA PHE A 38 6.83 -11.05 10.62
C PHE A 38 5.59 -10.92 11.51
N SER A 39 4.45 -10.42 10.99
CA SER A 39 3.19 -10.36 11.74
C SER A 39 2.19 -11.40 11.21
N PRO A 40 1.76 -12.37 12.05
CA PRO A 40 0.74 -13.33 11.66
C PRO A 40 -0.63 -12.67 11.37
N GLU A 41 -0.97 -11.58 12.07
CA GLU A 41 -2.22 -10.84 11.87
C GLU A 41 -2.27 -10.17 10.49
N LEU A 42 -1.19 -9.45 10.14
CA LEU A 42 -1.09 -8.76 8.85
C LEU A 42 -0.97 -9.76 7.70
N ARG A 43 -0.30 -10.90 7.93
CA ARG A 43 -0.28 -12.02 6.99
C ARG A 43 -1.67 -12.58 6.72
N ALA A 44 -2.47 -12.82 7.75
CA ALA A 44 -3.84 -13.33 7.59
C ALA A 44 -4.73 -12.36 6.82
N TRP A 45 -4.63 -11.06 7.07
CA TRP A 45 -5.33 -10.04 6.28
C TRP A 45 -4.85 -10.01 4.83
N TYR A 46 -3.53 -10.02 4.62
CA TYR A 46 -2.93 -10.04 3.29
C TYR A 46 -3.42 -11.24 2.48
N GLN A 47 -3.42 -12.44 3.05
CA GLN A 47 -3.89 -13.65 2.37
C GLN A 47 -5.38 -13.57 2.00
N ARG A 48 -6.23 -13.03 2.89
CA ARG A 48 -7.65 -12.79 2.57
C ARG A 48 -7.82 -11.81 1.41
N LYS A 49 -7.00 -10.75 1.36
CA LYS A 49 -7.04 -9.73 0.29
C LYS A 49 -6.49 -10.28 -1.03
N GLU A 50 -5.40 -11.04 -0.97
CA GLU A 50 -4.76 -11.70 -2.10
C GLU A 50 -5.73 -12.68 -2.77
N LYS A 51 -6.41 -13.54 -1.99
CA LYS A 51 -7.43 -14.48 -2.50
C LYS A 51 -8.55 -13.82 -3.28
N ARG A 52 -8.93 -12.58 -2.93
CA ARG A 52 -10.02 -11.82 -3.60
C ARG A 52 -9.52 -11.00 -4.80
N THR A 53 -8.22 -10.79 -4.92
CA THR A 53 -7.63 -9.87 -5.90
C THR A 53 -6.36 -10.48 -6.51
N ASN A 54 -5.21 -9.83 -6.38
CA ASN A 54 -3.91 -10.35 -6.73
C ASN A 54 -2.85 -9.85 -5.74
N ARG A 55 -1.68 -10.49 -5.74
CA ARG A 55 -0.55 -10.17 -4.86
C ARG A 55 -0.14 -8.70 -4.88
N ALA A 56 -0.02 -8.12 -6.08
CA ALA A 56 0.43 -6.73 -6.22
C ALA A 56 -0.56 -5.73 -5.61
N VAL A 57 -1.87 -5.96 -5.81
CA VAL A 57 -2.95 -5.16 -5.22
C VAL A 57 -2.99 -5.33 -3.70
N ALA A 58 -2.84 -6.56 -3.21
CA ALA A 58 -2.85 -6.83 -1.77
C ALA A 58 -1.67 -6.15 -1.04
N ILE A 59 -0.45 -6.22 -1.57
CA ILE A 59 0.72 -5.53 -1.00
C ILE A 59 0.53 -4.01 -1.03
N LYS A 60 0.07 -3.45 -2.15
CA LYS A 60 -0.17 -2.00 -2.25
C LYS A 60 -1.25 -1.53 -1.27
N ALA A 61 -2.29 -2.32 -1.07
CA ALA A 61 -3.33 -2.00 -0.10
C ALA A 61 -2.75 -1.97 1.31
N LEU A 62 -1.95 -2.97 1.69
CA LEU A 62 -1.28 -3.00 2.99
C LEU A 62 -0.32 -1.81 3.18
N ALA A 63 0.51 -1.50 2.19
CA ALA A 63 1.42 -0.35 2.21
C ALA A 63 0.67 0.97 2.42
N THR A 64 -0.48 1.13 1.77
CA THR A 64 -1.34 2.32 1.93
C THR A 64 -1.91 2.41 3.35
N THR A 65 -2.34 1.30 3.93
CA THR A 65 -2.82 1.26 5.32
C THR A 65 -1.70 1.59 6.30
N LEU A 66 -0.50 1.02 6.12
CA LEU A 66 0.67 1.32 6.94
C LEU A 66 1.03 2.81 6.89
N ALA A 67 1.00 3.43 5.70
CA ALA A 67 1.25 4.86 5.58
C ALA A 67 0.26 5.72 6.37
N LYS A 68 -1.03 5.37 6.33
CA LYS A 68 -2.07 6.07 7.11
C LYS A 68 -1.84 5.88 8.62
N VAL A 69 -1.54 4.67 9.04
CA VAL A 69 -1.31 4.37 10.46
C VAL A 69 -0.08 5.10 10.98
N CYS A 70 1.02 5.12 10.22
CA CYS A 70 2.22 5.88 10.58
C CYS A 70 1.90 7.37 10.73
N PHE A 71 1.08 7.95 9.84
CA PHE A 71 0.65 9.34 9.97
C PHE A 71 -0.12 9.59 11.29
N PHE A 72 -1.07 8.73 11.64
CA PHE A 72 -1.83 8.87 12.89
C PHE A 72 -0.99 8.65 14.14
N ILE A 73 -0.07 7.68 14.12
CA ILE A 73 0.89 7.45 15.22
C ILE A 73 1.74 8.70 15.47
N LEU A 74 2.28 9.29 14.39
CA LEU A 74 3.11 10.48 14.50
C LEU A 74 2.33 11.73 14.91
N ARG A 75 1.07 11.85 14.47
CA ARG A 75 0.20 12.99 14.79
C ARG A 75 -0.33 12.95 16.22
N ASP A 76 -0.79 11.77 16.66
CA ASP A 76 -1.54 11.60 17.90
C ASP A 76 -0.69 11.02 19.04
N GLY A 77 0.57 10.63 18.77
CA GLY A 77 1.48 10.07 19.76
C GLY A 77 1.06 8.69 20.28
N VAL A 78 0.25 7.96 19.52
CA VAL A 78 -0.30 6.65 19.92
C VAL A 78 0.64 5.50 19.58
N THR A 79 0.56 4.40 20.32
CA THR A 79 1.35 3.20 20.05
C THR A 79 0.79 2.40 18.87
N PHE A 80 1.67 1.66 18.19
CA PHE A 80 1.29 0.77 17.10
C PHE A 80 0.55 -0.47 17.63
N ASP A 81 -0.58 -0.80 17.01
CA ASP A 81 -1.35 -2.02 17.29
C ASP A 81 -1.74 -2.71 15.97
N ALA A 82 -1.13 -3.88 15.72
CA ALA A 82 -1.34 -4.64 14.49
C ALA A 82 -2.80 -5.14 14.36
N LYS A 83 -3.50 -5.42 15.46
CA LYS A 83 -4.88 -5.93 15.41
C LYS A 83 -5.87 -4.86 14.98
N LYS A 84 -5.66 -3.61 15.40
CA LYS A 84 -6.47 -2.45 14.99
C LYS A 84 -6.29 -2.07 13.51
N LEU A 85 -5.21 -2.53 12.89
CA LEU A 85 -4.84 -2.18 11.53
C LEU A 85 -5.63 -2.96 10.46
N VAL A 86 -6.13 -4.15 10.82
CA VAL A 86 -6.70 -5.14 9.90
C VAL A 86 -8.06 -5.69 10.35
N GLY A 87 -8.74 -4.95 11.24
CA GLY A 87 -10.14 -5.16 11.62
C GLY A 87 -11.09 -5.03 10.44
#